data_AF-A0A7S0QR91-F1
#
_entry.id   AF-A0A7S0QR91-F1
#
_cell.length_a   1.000
_cell.length_b   1.000
_cell.length_c   1.000
_cell.angle_alpha   90.00
_cell.angle_beta   90.00
_cell.angle_gamma   90.00
#
_symmetry.space_group_name_H-M   'P 1'
#
loop_
_entity.id
_entity.type
_entity.pdbx_description
1 polymer ?
#
loop_
_entity_poly.entity_id
_entity_poly.type
_entity_poly.pdbx_seq_one_letter_code
_entity_poly.pdbx_strand_id
1 'polypeptide(L)'
;MVLKVDVDKFVIRHQYDATDNIRNLMRLKGTILPRTFRCSELWIAVFIHYLLFFIRAYSSCPPDNASCVTAGDLYKRHLLNLSDTTSLTTLVVFFLVFYNGNCFQRFISLYLLVNTAGGQLHSASLFLRDYFEDPLSRWQVMRYMLASHRIFFYVMRKQVAEWYGFAEGSAMHPGSWDDFAETSLIPLGLLMKEETEWLREYGANKHKPCLSWSAAALKRIIDQHSDHPKTGYLFEGAQP
;
A
#
# COMPACT_ATOMS: atom_id res chain seq x y z
N MET A 1 -21.07 -21.47 11.74
CA MET A 1 -20.81 -20.06 12.13
C MET A 1 -20.85 -19.21 10.87
N VAL A 2 -21.90 -18.42 10.66
CA VAL A 2 -22.06 -17.57 9.47
C VAL A 2 -21.39 -16.23 9.77
N LEU A 3 -20.21 -15.99 9.19
CA LEU A 3 -19.59 -14.67 9.22
C LEU A 3 -20.46 -13.71 8.39
N LYS A 4 -21.25 -12.87 9.07
CA LYS A 4 -21.82 -11.66 8.46
C LYS A 4 -20.65 -10.73 8.12
N VAL A 5 -20.08 -10.91 6.94
CA VAL A 5 -19.16 -9.94 6.36
C VAL A 5 -20.01 -8.75 5.95
N ASP A 6 -19.79 -7.62 6.62
CA ASP A 6 -20.45 -6.35 6.34
C ASP A 6 -19.91 -5.80 5.00
N VAL A 7 -20.47 -6.32 3.89
CA VAL A 7 -20.01 -6.02 2.52
C VAL A 7 -20.10 -4.51 2.24
N ASP A 8 -20.99 -3.79 2.93
CA ASP A 8 -21.16 -2.34 2.82
C ASP A 8 -19.94 -1.52 3.27
N LYS A 9 -19.02 -2.12 4.04
CA LYS A 9 -17.72 -1.51 4.39
C LYS A 9 -16.65 -1.73 3.32
N PHE A 10 -16.81 -2.71 2.44
CA PHE A 10 -15.89 -3.02 1.34
C PHE A 10 -16.35 -2.48 -0.01
N VAL A 11 -17.51 -1.83 -0.07
CA VAL A 11 -17.90 -1.08 -1.26
C VAL A 11 -16.86 0.01 -1.50
N ILE A 12 -16.08 -0.14 -2.56
CA ILE A 12 -15.35 0.96 -3.17
C ILE A 12 -16.42 1.93 -3.66
N ARG A 13 -16.90 2.81 -2.78
CA ARG A 13 -18.08 3.65 -3.05
C ARG A 13 -17.88 4.61 -4.22
N HIS A 14 -16.64 4.74 -4.71
CA HIS A 14 -16.33 5.69 -5.75
C HIS A 14 -15.24 5.17 -6.68
N GLN A 15 -15.66 4.73 -7.86
CA GLN A 15 -14.79 4.69 -9.02
C GLN A 15 -14.40 6.13 -9.38
N TYR A 16 -13.12 6.35 -9.66
CA TYR A 16 -12.66 7.58 -10.28
C TYR A 16 -13.24 7.62 -11.70
N ASP A 17 -14.10 8.59 -11.97
CA ASP A 17 -14.66 8.79 -13.29
C ASP A 17 -13.77 9.79 -14.05
N ALA A 18 -12.92 9.30 -14.96
CA ALA A 18 -12.02 10.15 -15.73
C ALA A 18 -12.74 11.17 -16.63
N THR A 19 -14.05 11.02 -16.84
CA THR A 19 -14.84 11.91 -17.70
C THR A 19 -15.42 13.11 -16.94
N ASP A 20 -15.59 13.02 -15.61
CA ASP A 20 -16.21 14.07 -14.79
C ASP A 20 -15.16 14.86 -13.98
N ASN A 21 -14.30 15.59 -14.71
CA ASN A 21 -13.18 16.34 -14.13
C ASN A 21 -13.61 17.39 -13.11
N ILE A 22 -14.73 18.09 -13.34
CA ILE A 22 -15.20 19.15 -12.44
C ILE A 22 -15.69 18.54 -11.12
N ARG A 23 -16.48 17.46 -11.17
CA ARG A 23 -16.94 16.79 -9.95
C ARG A 23 -15.79 16.18 -9.18
N ASN A 24 -14.80 15.61 -9.87
CA ASN A 24 -13.58 15.11 -9.23
C ASN A 24 -12.76 16.22 -8.57
N LEU A 25 -12.67 17.39 -9.18
CA LEU A 25 -11.95 18.55 -8.62
C LEU A 25 -12.66 19.11 -7.38
N MET A 26 -13.98 19.22 -7.43
CA MET A 26 -14.82 19.72 -6.32
C MET A 26 -14.92 18.75 -5.15
N ARG A 27 -14.38 17.53 -5.30
CA ARG A 27 -14.44 16.51 -4.27
C ARG A 27 -13.32 16.72 -3.26
N LEU A 28 -13.70 16.91 -2.00
CA LEU A 28 -12.73 17.02 -0.90
C LEU A 28 -12.32 15.65 -0.34
N LYS A 29 -13.24 14.67 -0.31
CA LYS A 29 -12.97 13.36 0.29
C LYS A 29 -12.20 12.46 -0.68
N GLY A 30 -10.98 12.08 -0.30
CA GLY A 30 -10.11 11.23 -1.10
C GLY A 30 -9.16 12.00 -2.03
N THR A 31 -9.14 13.34 -1.96
CA THR A 31 -8.13 14.16 -2.64
C THR A 31 -6.97 14.49 -1.71
N ILE A 32 -5.90 15.04 -2.28
CA ILE A 32 -4.72 15.47 -1.51
C ILE A 32 -4.99 16.72 -0.67
N LEU A 33 -6.01 17.52 -1.02
CA LEU A 33 -6.28 18.83 -0.43
C LEU A 33 -6.42 18.80 1.10
N PRO A 34 -7.25 17.92 1.73
CA PRO A 34 -7.35 17.90 3.18
C PRO A 34 -6.02 17.57 3.88
N ARG A 35 -5.15 16.79 3.23
CA ARG A 35 -3.82 16.49 3.76
C ARG A 35 -2.89 17.68 3.60
N THR A 36 -2.90 18.35 2.45
CA THR A 36 -2.11 19.56 2.19
C THR A 36 -2.48 20.69 3.15
N PHE A 37 -3.77 20.91 3.44
CA PHE A 37 -4.20 21.90 4.43
C PHE A 37 -3.84 21.55 5.88
N ARG A 38 -3.43 20.32 6.18
CA ARG A 38 -2.93 19.92 7.49
C ARG A 38 -1.40 19.99 7.60
N CYS A 39 -0.71 20.25 6.49
CA CYS A 39 0.74 20.40 6.44
C CYS A 39 1.13 21.72 7.14
N SER A 40 2.00 21.66 8.14
CA SER A 40 2.47 22.87 8.84
C SER A 40 3.30 23.76 7.93
N GLU A 41 4.03 23.16 6.99
CA GLU A 41 4.88 23.82 6.01
C GLU A 41 4.10 24.79 5.13
N LEU A 42 2.88 24.41 4.71
CA LEU A 42 1.99 25.29 3.96
C LEU A 42 1.67 26.55 4.77
N TRP A 43 1.26 26.36 6.02
CA TRP A 43 0.86 27.47 6.88
C TRP A 43 2.03 28.36 7.29
N ILE A 44 3.23 27.79 7.49
CA ILE A 44 4.46 28.56 7.71
C ILE A 44 4.76 29.43 6.50
N ALA A 45 4.70 28.86 5.28
CA ALA A 45 4.94 29.63 4.06
C ALA A 45 3.91 30.75 3.87
N VAL A 46 2.63 30.46 4.10
CA VAL A 46 1.54 31.44 4.05
C VAL A 46 1.74 32.53 5.11
N PHE A 47 2.11 32.16 6.33
CA PHE A 47 2.37 33.10 7.42
C PHE A 47 3.54 34.04 7.09
N ILE A 48 4.67 33.50 6.61
CA ILE A 48 5.83 34.30 6.20
C ILE A 48 5.43 35.26 5.08
N HIS A 49 4.64 34.80 4.11
CA HIS A 49 4.16 35.64 3.02
C HIS A 49 3.31 36.81 3.53
N TYR A 50 2.33 36.56 4.41
CA TYR A 50 1.52 37.62 5.00
C TYR A 50 2.34 38.55 5.89
N LEU A 51 3.29 38.04 6.68
CA LEU A 51 4.17 38.86 7.52
C LEU A 51 4.97 39.86 6.69
N LEU A 52 5.59 39.40 5.59
CA LEU A 52 6.32 40.27 4.66
C LEU A 52 5.39 41.30 4.00
N PHE A 53 4.16 40.89 3.66
CA PHE A 53 3.14 41.79 3.14
C PHE A 53 2.75 42.88 4.14
N PHE A 54 2.54 42.52 5.42
CA PHE A 54 2.22 43.47 6.49
C PHE A 54 3.36 44.45 6.76
N ILE A 55 4.60 43.96 6.86
CA ILE A 55 5.79 44.80 7.03
C ILE A 55 5.84 45.85 5.91
N ARG A 56 5.56 45.46 4.67
CA ARG A 56 5.48 46.39 3.53
C ARG A 56 4.33 47.38 3.65
N ALA A 57 3.14 46.92 3.98
CA ALA A 57 1.94 47.77 3.98
C ALA A 57 1.99 48.87 5.05
N TYR A 58 2.68 48.59 6.17
CA TYR A 58 2.70 49.46 7.35
C TYR A 58 4.07 50.09 7.67
N SER A 59 5.09 49.87 6.84
CA SER A 59 6.35 50.62 6.94
C SER A 59 6.16 52.05 6.41
N SER A 60 5.50 52.90 7.19
CA SER A 60 5.42 54.34 6.90
C SER A 60 6.75 55.00 7.28
N CYS A 61 7.51 55.47 6.29
CA CYS A 61 8.63 56.36 6.58
C CYS A 61 8.11 57.76 6.92
N PRO A 62 8.64 58.42 7.96
CA PRO A 62 8.39 59.84 8.18
C PRO A 62 8.87 60.65 6.96
N PRO A 63 8.11 61.66 6.51
CA PRO A 63 8.40 62.40 5.28
C PRO A 63 9.75 63.16 5.29
N ASP A 64 10.35 63.40 6.46
CA ASP A 64 11.53 64.26 6.60
C ASP A 64 12.86 63.51 6.79
N ASN A 65 12.85 62.17 6.87
CA ASN A 65 14.09 61.39 7.02
C ASN A 65 14.57 60.85 5.66
N ALA A 66 15.48 61.57 5.02
CA ALA A 66 16.13 61.14 3.77
C ALA A 66 16.92 59.82 3.87
N SER A 67 17.18 59.33 5.09
CA SER A 67 17.82 58.04 5.37
C SER A 67 16.82 56.89 5.56
N CYS A 68 15.51 57.17 5.57
CA CYS A 68 14.49 56.14 5.73
C CYS A 68 14.26 55.44 4.39
N VAL A 69 14.90 54.28 4.22
CA VAL A 69 14.64 53.41 3.07
C VAL A 69 13.25 52.82 3.26
N THR A 70 12.28 53.24 2.45
CA THR A 70 10.93 52.66 2.52
C THR A 70 11.00 51.18 2.13
N ALA A 71 10.15 50.33 2.69
CA ALA A 71 10.06 48.93 2.23
C ALA A 71 9.68 48.85 0.74
N GLY A 72 9.00 49.89 0.21
CA GLY A 72 8.74 50.06 -1.21
C GLY A 72 10.02 50.22 -2.04
N ASP A 73 11.01 50.97 -1.56
CA ASP A 73 12.30 51.18 -2.25
C ASP A 73 13.20 49.95 -2.19
N LEU A 74 13.23 49.23 -1.06
CA LEU A 74 13.92 47.93 -0.97
C LEU A 74 13.30 46.91 -1.91
N TYR A 75 11.97 46.86 -2.00
CA TYR A 75 11.28 45.97 -2.92
C TYR A 75 11.53 46.34 -4.37
N LYS A 76 11.50 47.64 -4.73
CA LYS A 76 11.86 48.11 -6.08
C LYS A 76 13.29 47.78 -6.47
N ARG A 77 14.24 47.84 -5.51
CA ARG A 77 15.65 47.47 -5.74
C ARG A 77 15.85 45.95 -5.89
N HIS A 78 14.99 45.15 -5.27
CA HIS A 78 15.04 43.69 -5.31
C HIS A 78 13.74 43.11 -5.86
N LEU A 79 13.23 43.68 -6.96
CA LEU A 79 12.13 43.10 -7.72
C LEU A 79 12.63 41.79 -8.31
N LEU A 80 12.34 40.67 -7.63
CA LEU A 80 12.41 39.36 -8.25
C LEU A 80 11.43 39.37 -9.41
N ASN A 81 11.94 39.33 -10.63
CA ASN A 81 11.08 39.14 -11.78
C ASN A 81 10.54 37.71 -11.72
N LEU A 82 9.29 37.50 -12.13
CA LEU A 82 8.73 36.16 -12.26
C LEU A 82 9.55 35.29 -13.24
N SER A 83 10.28 35.92 -14.16
CA SER A 83 11.26 35.23 -15.02
C SER A 83 12.37 34.55 -14.22
N ASP A 84 12.79 35.12 -13.09
CA ASP A 84 13.92 34.64 -12.31
C ASP A 84 13.57 33.34 -11.56
N THR A 85 12.28 33.15 -11.24
CA THR A 85 11.77 31.91 -10.64
C THR A 85 11.35 30.88 -11.67
N THR A 86 11.19 31.26 -12.94
CA THR A 86 10.64 30.39 -13.99
C THR A 86 11.48 29.12 -14.18
N SER A 87 12.81 29.22 -14.16
CA SER A 87 13.71 28.05 -14.30
C SER A 87 13.56 27.08 -13.13
N LEU A 88 13.52 27.60 -11.89
CA LEU A 88 13.32 26.81 -10.68
C LEU A 88 11.93 26.16 -10.68
N THR A 89 10.88 26.89 -11.01
CA THR A 89 9.52 26.34 -11.12
C THR A 89 9.47 25.24 -12.18
N THR A 90 10.08 25.44 -13.34
CA THR A 90 10.13 24.43 -14.41
C THR A 90 10.83 23.16 -13.94
N LEU A 91 11.96 23.29 -13.24
CA LEU A 91 12.72 22.18 -12.69
C LEU A 91 11.95 21.44 -11.59
N VAL A 92 11.27 22.17 -10.70
CA VAL A 92 10.38 21.58 -9.68
C VAL A 92 9.24 20.81 -10.33
N VAL A 93 8.57 21.39 -11.33
CA VAL A 93 7.49 20.72 -12.07
C VAL A 93 8.01 19.46 -12.78
N PHE A 94 9.18 19.55 -13.43
CA PHE A 94 9.82 18.41 -14.08
C PHE A 94 10.08 17.26 -13.10
N PHE A 95 10.72 17.55 -11.95
CA PHE A 95 10.99 16.52 -10.94
C PHE A 95 9.71 15.96 -10.34
N LEU A 96 8.70 16.80 -10.11
CA LEU A 96 7.40 16.37 -9.61
C LEU A 96 6.72 15.40 -10.59
N VAL A 97 6.68 15.73 -11.88
CA VAL A 97 6.09 14.88 -12.91
C VAL A 97 6.87 13.57 -13.05
N PHE A 98 8.21 13.65 -13.12
CA PHE A 98 9.06 12.46 -13.24
C PHE A 98 8.92 11.53 -12.03
N TYR A 99 8.98 12.07 -10.82
CA TYR A 99 8.82 11.30 -9.59
C TYR A 99 7.43 10.67 -9.50
N ASN A 100 6.37 11.45 -9.76
CA ASN A 100 5.00 10.93 -9.76
C ASN A 100 4.80 9.84 -10.81
N GLY A 101 5.39 9.98 -12.01
CA GLY A 101 5.38 8.96 -13.03
C GLY A 101 6.00 7.64 -12.55
N ASN A 102 7.18 7.71 -11.92
CA ASN A 102 7.84 6.54 -11.34
C ASN A 102 7.03 5.90 -10.20
N CYS A 103 6.49 6.70 -9.28
CA CYS A 103 5.64 6.22 -8.20
C CYS A 103 4.38 5.53 -8.74
N PHE A 104 3.73 6.11 -9.75
CA PHE A 104 2.56 5.54 -10.39
C PHE A 104 2.88 4.20 -11.07
N GLN A 105 3.98 4.13 -11.82
CA GLN A 105 4.42 2.87 -12.44
C GLN A 105 4.68 1.78 -11.39
N ARG A 106 5.38 2.10 -10.30
CA ARG A 106 5.60 1.15 -9.20
C ARG A 106 4.29 0.68 -8.56
N PHE A 107 3.34 1.59 -8.38
CA PHE A 107 2.01 1.26 -7.86
C PHE A 107 1.26 0.30 -8.78
N ILE A 108 1.20 0.60 -10.09
CA ILE A 108 0.53 -0.26 -11.08
C ILE A 108 1.18 -1.63 -11.16
N SER A 109 2.51 -1.70 -11.21
CA SER A 109 3.24 -2.98 -11.23
C SER A 109 2.94 -3.83 -9.99
N LEU A 110 2.93 -3.22 -8.81
CA LEU A 110 2.58 -3.93 -7.58
C LEU A 110 1.11 -4.38 -7.60
N TYR A 111 0.20 -3.52 -8.04
CA TYR A 111 -1.23 -3.83 -8.15
C TYR A 111 -1.48 -5.02 -9.08
N LEU A 112 -0.86 -5.02 -10.26
CA LEU A 112 -0.93 -6.13 -11.22
C LEU A 112 -0.37 -7.43 -10.62
N LEU A 113 0.75 -7.36 -9.91
CA LEU A 113 1.37 -8.53 -9.27
C LEU A 113 0.44 -9.13 -8.21
N VAL A 114 -0.18 -8.30 -7.36
CA VAL A 114 -1.11 -8.75 -6.32
C VAL A 114 -2.36 -9.38 -6.92
N ASN A 115 -2.95 -8.74 -7.94
CA ASN A 115 -4.09 -9.32 -8.65
C ASN A 115 -3.74 -10.65 -9.32
N THR A 116 -2.57 -10.72 -9.95
CA THR A 116 -2.07 -11.94 -10.59
C THR A 116 -1.89 -13.05 -9.55
N ALA A 117 -1.26 -12.75 -8.41
CA ALA A 117 -1.10 -13.72 -7.32
C ALA A 117 -2.46 -14.25 -6.81
N GLY A 118 -3.46 -13.36 -6.65
CA GLY A 118 -4.82 -13.74 -6.30
C GLY A 118 -5.47 -14.66 -7.35
N GLY A 119 -5.31 -14.33 -8.64
CA GLY A 119 -5.80 -15.17 -9.74
C GLY A 119 -5.13 -16.54 -9.83
N GLN A 120 -3.82 -16.61 -9.55
CA GLN A 120 -3.07 -17.86 -9.50
C GLN A 120 -3.50 -18.74 -8.31
N LEU A 121 -3.73 -18.16 -7.14
CA LEU A 121 -4.29 -18.88 -5.99
C LEU A 121 -5.69 -19.44 -6.29
N HIS A 122 -6.53 -18.66 -6.96
CA HIS A 122 -7.85 -19.13 -7.40
C HIS A 122 -7.72 -20.28 -8.40
N SER A 123 -6.88 -20.13 -9.42
CA SER A 123 -6.62 -21.18 -10.41
C SER A 123 -6.10 -22.46 -9.75
N ALA A 124 -5.15 -22.35 -8.81
CA ALA A 124 -4.65 -23.49 -8.04
C ALA A 124 -5.77 -24.21 -7.27
N SER A 125 -6.72 -23.46 -6.69
CA SER A 125 -7.86 -24.07 -6.00
C SER A 125 -8.79 -24.85 -6.94
N LEU A 126 -8.99 -24.36 -8.18
CA LEU A 126 -9.76 -25.06 -9.20
C LEU A 126 -9.02 -26.32 -9.68
N PHE A 127 -7.72 -26.21 -9.95
CA PHE A 127 -6.90 -27.37 -10.32
C PHE A 127 -6.92 -28.46 -9.25
N LEU A 128 -6.70 -28.09 -7.99
CA LEU A 128 -6.78 -29.06 -6.90
C LEU A 128 -8.16 -29.72 -6.84
N ARG A 129 -9.23 -28.95 -7.04
CA ARG A 129 -10.60 -29.48 -7.04
C ARG A 129 -10.85 -30.47 -8.15
N ASP A 130 -10.35 -30.19 -9.35
CA ASP A 130 -10.63 -30.97 -10.56
C ASP A 130 -9.80 -32.26 -10.62
N TYR A 131 -8.59 -32.27 -10.04
CA TYR A 131 -7.67 -33.42 -10.08
C TYR A 131 -7.72 -34.33 -8.85
N PHE A 132 -8.14 -33.84 -7.69
CA PHE A 132 -8.15 -34.62 -6.45
C PHE A 132 -9.56 -34.67 -5.84
N GLU A 133 -10.00 -35.86 -5.43
CA GLU A 133 -11.35 -36.04 -4.91
C GLU A 133 -11.45 -35.70 -3.41
N ASP A 134 -10.42 -36.04 -2.62
CA ASP A 134 -10.44 -35.83 -1.17
C ASP A 134 -10.45 -34.32 -0.80
N PRO A 135 -11.56 -33.79 -0.25
CA PRO A 135 -11.64 -32.39 0.15
C PRO A 135 -10.65 -32.03 1.26
N LEU A 136 -10.34 -32.94 2.18
CA LEU A 136 -9.46 -32.65 3.31
C LEU A 136 -8.02 -32.44 2.82
N SER A 137 -7.52 -33.35 2.00
CA SER A 137 -6.22 -33.24 1.36
C SER A 137 -6.09 -31.95 0.55
N ARG A 138 -7.06 -31.63 -0.31
CA ARG A 138 -7.07 -30.37 -1.09
C ARG A 138 -7.01 -29.14 -0.18
N TRP A 139 -7.79 -29.15 0.90
CA TRP A 139 -7.78 -28.06 1.87
C TRP A 139 -6.43 -27.90 2.56
N GLN A 140 -5.71 -28.98 2.86
CA GLN A 140 -4.36 -28.90 3.44
C GLN A 140 -3.38 -28.14 2.55
N VAL A 141 -3.42 -28.35 1.23
CA VAL A 141 -2.60 -27.58 0.28
C VAL A 141 -3.02 -26.11 0.29
N MET A 142 -4.31 -25.85 0.07
CA MET A 142 -4.82 -24.49 -0.05
C MET A 142 -4.65 -23.65 1.21
N ARG A 143 -4.86 -24.23 2.39
CA ARG A 143 -4.75 -23.49 3.66
C ARG A 143 -3.34 -22.97 3.88
N TYR A 144 -2.32 -23.75 3.52
CA TYR A 144 -0.92 -23.34 3.63
C TYR A 144 -0.54 -22.29 2.58
N MET A 145 -1.05 -22.38 1.34
CA MET A 145 -0.87 -21.31 0.34
C MET A 145 -1.49 -19.99 0.81
N LEU A 146 -2.73 -20.06 1.33
CA LEU A 146 -3.45 -18.89 1.86
C LEU A 146 -2.78 -18.32 3.11
N ALA A 147 -2.29 -19.16 4.01
CA ALA A 147 -1.50 -18.75 5.17
C ALA A 147 -0.23 -18.01 4.72
N SER A 148 0.54 -18.59 3.80
CA SER A 148 1.75 -17.97 3.23
C SER A 148 1.45 -16.59 2.65
N HIS A 149 0.39 -16.48 1.83
CA HIS A 149 -0.03 -15.21 1.23
C HIS A 149 -0.42 -14.17 2.29
N ARG A 150 -1.20 -14.54 3.32
CA ARG A 150 -1.57 -13.61 4.40
C ARG A 150 -0.36 -13.16 5.22
N ILE A 151 0.54 -14.08 5.56
CA ILE A 151 1.77 -13.77 6.31
C ILE A 151 2.65 -12.81 5.50
N PHE A 152 2.75 -13.00 4.18
CA PHE A 152 3.50 -12.09 3.31
C PHE A 152 2.98 -10.65 3.43
N PHE A 153 1.67 -10.42 3.31
CA PHE A 153 1.09 -9.09 3.48
C PHE A 153 1.22 -8.54 4.90
N TYR A 154 1.15 -9.38 5.93
CA TYR A 154 1.42 -8.97 7.30
C TYR A 154 2.84 -8.43 7.46
N VAL A 155 3.84 -9.15 6.95
CA VAL A 155 5.26 -8.73 7.00
C VAL A 155 5.45 -7.41 6.26
N MET A 156 4.90 -7.29 5.05
CA MET A 156 4.98 -6.04 4.27
C MET A 156 4.34 -4.86 5.01
N ARG A 157 3.15 -5.05 5.60
CA ARG A 157 2.49 -4.00 6.39
C ARG A 157 3.29 -3.61 7.63
N LYS A 158 3.91 -4.59 8.30
CA LYS A 158 4.74 -4.33 9.49
C LYS A 158 5.97 -3.51 9.15
N GLN A 159 6.69 -3.88 8.08
CA GLN A 159 7.85 -3.12 7.58
C GLN A 159 7.48 -1.67 7.23
N VAL A 160 6.33 -1.47 6.57
CA VAL A 160 5.83 -0.13 6.27
C VAL A 160 5.52 0.64 7.55
N ALA A 161 4.89 0.00 8.54
CA ALA A 161 4.57 0.65 9.80
C ALA A 161 5.82 1.06 10.58
N GLU A 162 6.83 0.19 10.64
CA GLU A 162 8.13 0.46 11.25
C GLU A 162 8.86 1.60 10.54
N TRP A 163 8.88 1.61 9.20
CA TRP A 163 9.51 2.68 8.41
C TRP A 163 8.94 4.06 8.73
N TYR A 164 7.60 4.17 8.80
CA TYR A 164 6.94 5.44 9.07
C TYR A 164 6.86 5.77 10.58
N GLY A 165 7.41 4.91 11.45
CA GLY A 165 7.35 5.11 12.90
C GLY A 165 5.93 5.08 13.45
N PHE A 166 5.02 4.31 12.84
CA PHE A 166 3.67 4.15 13.38
C PHE A 166 3.73 3.33 14.67
N ALA A 167 3.18 3.88 15.75
CA ALA A 167 3.09 3.19 17.03
C ALA A 167 2.28 1.89 16.92
N GLU A 168 2.67 0.89 17.72
CA GLU A 168 1.88 -0.33 17.93
C GLU A 168 0.47 0.04 18.43
N GLY A 169 -0.56 -0.64 17.91
CA GLY A 169 -1.96 -0.34 18.20
C GLY A 169 -2.58 0.77 17.35
N SER A 170 -1.80 1.51 16.55
CA SER A 170 -2.37 2.38 15.53
C SER A 170 -3.09 1.57 14.45
N ALA A 171 -4.12 2.14 13.82
CA ALA A 171 -4.86 1.47 12.74
C ALA A 171 -3.97 1.03 11.55
N MET A 172 -2.79 1.64 11.42
CA MET A 172 -1.81 1.32 10.38
C MET A 172 -0.86 0.18 10.79
N HIS A 173 -0.62 -0.03 12.09
CA HIS A 173 0.27 -1.08 12.58
C HIS A 173 -0.48 -2.42 12.67
N PRO A 174 0.02 -3.51 12.04
CA PRO A 174 -0.70 -4.79 11.99
C PRO A 174 -0.66 -5.60 13.31
N GLY A 175 -0.22 -5.01 14.42
CA GLY A 175 -0.03 -5.67 15.71
C GLY A 175 1.21 -6.57 15.80
N SER A 176 1.27 -7.36 16.86
CA SER A 176 2.31 -8.39 17.04
C SER A 176 2.03 -9.62 16.17
N TRP A 177 3.00 -10.54 16.08
CA TRP A 177 2.79 -11.82 15.39
C TRP A 177 1.66 -12.62 16.04
N ASP A 178 1.57 -12.54 17.36
CA ASP A 178 0.63 -13.31 18.16
C ASP A 178 -0.80 -12.81 17.93
N ASP A 179 -0.99 -11.48 17.97
CA ASP A 179 -2.28 -10.86 17.63
C ASP A 179 -2.71 -11.23 16.21
N PHE A 180 -1.78 -11.19 15.25
CA PHE A 180 -2.07 -11.55 13.86
C PHE A 180 -2.44 -13.02 13.71
N ALA A 181 -1.69 -13.94 14.34
CA ALA A 181 -1.96 -15.37 14.28
C ALA A 181 -3.33 -15.70 14.92
N GLU A 182 -3.61 -15.16 16.10
CA GLU A 182 -4.84 -15.40 16.86
C GLU A 182 -6.07 -14.79 16.21
N THR A 183 -5.96 -13.65 15.53
CA THR A 183 -7.11 -12.99 14.90
C THR A 183 -7.34 -13.42 13.44
N SER A 184 -6.27 -13.75 12.71
CA SER A 184 -6.31 -13.82 11.25
C SER A 184 -5.91 -15.16 10.64
N LEU A 185 -5.24 -16.05 11.39
CA LEU A 185 -4.77 -17.35 10.88
C LEU A 185 -5.53 -18.52 11.52
N ILE A 186 -5.56 -18.57 12.86
CA ILE A 186 -6.17 -19.67 13.62
C ILE A 186 -7.70 -19.71 13.43
N PRO A 187 -8.46 -18.61 13.59
CA PRO A 187 -9.92 -18.65 13.47
C PRO A 187 -10.41 -19.03 12.07
N LEU A 188 -9.57 -18.82 11.06
CA LEU A 188 -9.86 -19.18 9.67
C LEU A 188 -9.43 -20.61 9.32
N GLY A 189 -8.87 -21.36 10.27
CA GLY A 189 -8.36 -22.71 10.04
C GLY A 189 -7.19 -22.75 9.05
N LEU A 190 -6.47 -21.64 8.88
CA LEU A 190 -5.32 -21.57 7.97
C LEU A 190 -4.11 -22.25 8.60
N LEU A 191 -3.86 -21.99 9.88
CA LEU A 191 -2.84 -22.63 10.69
C LEU A 191 -3.43 -23.12 12.02
N MET A 192 -2.90 -24.24 12.50
CA MET A 192 -3.14 -24.76 13.84
C MET A 192 -2.28 -24.02 14.86
N LYS A 193 -2.63 -24.11 16.15
CA LYS A 193 -1.89 -23.42 17.21
C LYS A 193 -0.42 -23.88 17.27
N GLU A 194 -0.20 -25.18 17.14
CA GLU A 194 1.13 -25.79 17.15
C GLU A 194 1.97 -25.31 15.95
N GLU A 195 1.35 -25.15 14.78
CA GLU A 195 2.02 -24.62 13.58
C GLU A 195 2.40 -23.15 13.77
N THR A 196 1.56 -22.36 14.45
CA THR A 196 1.87 -20.96 14.75
C THR A 196 2.99 -20.80 15.77
N GLU A 197 3.07 -21.71 16.75
CA GLU A 197 4.17 -21.78 17.73
C GLU A 197 5.49 -22.13 17.02
N TRP A 198 5.48 -23.13 16.13
CA TRP A 198 6.66 -23.47 15.32
C TRP A 198 7.14 -22.28 14.47
N LEU A 199 6.21 -21.56 13.83
CA LEU A 199 6.56 -20.37 13.04
C LEU A 199 7.09 -19.23 13.92
N ARG A 200 6.60 -19.10 15.16
CA ARG A 200 7.09 -18.11 16.13
C ARG A 200 8.59 -18.33 16.36
N GLU A 201 9.00 -19.57 16.59
CA GLU A 201 10.39 -19.97 16.84
C GLU A 201 11.31 -19.84 15.60
N TYR A 202 10.76 -20.01 14.39
CA TYR A 202 11.54 -20.01 13.14
C TYR A 202 12.38 -18.73 12.90
N GLY A 203 12.03 -17.59 13.52
CA GLY A 203 12.81 -16.33 13.50
C GLY A 203 12.93 -15.59 12.17
N ALA A 204 12.83 -16.29 11.03
CA ALA A 204 12.95 -15.74 9.68
C ALA A 204 11.58 -15.47 9.03
N ASN A 205 11.57 -15.25 7.71
CA ASN A 205 10.37 -15.00 6.91
C ASN A 205 9.38 -16.18 6.96
N LYS A 206 8.40 -16.07 7.87
CA LYS A 206 7.40 -17.10 8.20
C LYS A 206 6.51 -17.54 7.03
N HIS A 207 6.41 -16.75 5.94
CA HIS A 207 5.62 -17.15 4.76
C HIS A 207 6.28 -18.28 3.95
N LYS A 208 7.62 -18.40 3.98
CA LYS A 208 8.36 -19.41 3.21
C LYS A 208 8.09 -20.84 3.69
N PRO A 209 8.17 -21.15 5.00
CA PRO A 209 7.81 -22.47 5.50
C PRO A 209 6.39 -22.90 5.12
N CYS A 210 5.41 -22.00 5.18
CA CYS A 210 4.03 -22.32 4.77
C CYS A 210 3.95 -22.71 3.28
N LEU A 211 4.70 -22.05 2.40
CA LEU A 211 4.76 -22.45 1.00
C LEU A 211 5.40 -23.83 0.83
N SER A 212 6.46 -24.12 1.59
CA SER A 212 7.07 -25.46 1.61
C SER A 212 6.11 -26.54 2.14
N TRP A 213 5.32 -26.24 3.17
CA TRP A 213 4.31 -27.15 3.70
C TRP A 213 3.18 -27.39 2.69
N SER A 214 2.79 -26.38 1.92
CA SER A 214 1.87 -26.54 0.79
C SER A 214 2.43 -27.50 -0.25
N ALA A 215 3.70 -27.34 -0.66
CA ALA A 215 4.34 -28.24 -1.62
C ALA A 215 4.44 -29.68 -1.08
N ALA A 216 4.78 -29.84 0.19
CA ALA A 216 4.83 -31.15 0.85
C ALA A 216 3.44 -31.79 0.98
N ALA A 217 2.39 -30.99 1.24
CA ALA A 217 1.02 -31.45 1.21
C ALA A 217 0.63 -31.93 -0.19
N LEU A 218 0.92 -31.13 -1.23
CA LEU A 218 0.61 -31.49 -2.62
C LEU A 218 1.32 -32.80 -3.03
N LYS A 219 2.60 -32.95 -2.70
CA LYS A 219 3.35 -34.18 -2.95
C LYS A 219 2.68 -35.40 -2.33
N ARG A 220 2.27 -35.31 -1.05
CA ARG A 220 1.58 -36.42 -0.37
C ARG A 220 0.30 -36.84 -1.08
N ILE A 221 -0.46 -35.88 -1.62
CA ILE A 221 -1.69 -36.18 -2.35
C ILE A 221 -1.37 -36.87 -3.67
N ILE A 222 -0.35 -36.40 -4.40
CA ILE A 222 0.11 -37.03 -5.64
C ILE A 222 0.56 -38.47 -5.35
N ASP A 223 1.37 -38.69 -4.32
CA ASP A 223 1.87 -40.01 -3.94
C ASP A 223 0.71 -40.97 -3.62
N GLN A 224 -0.34 -40.49 -2.95
CA GLN A 224 -1.56 -41.26 -2.64
C GLN A 224 -2.41 -41.61 -3.87
N HIS A 225 -2.28 -40.86 -4.97
CA HIS A 225 -3.07 -41.03 -6.20
C HIS A 225 -2.22 -41.55 -7.37
N SER A 226 -0.98 -41.95 -7.11
CA SER A 226 -0.05 -42.45 -8.13
C SER A 226 -0.55 -43.74 -8.79
N ASP A 227 -1.37 -44.54 -8.10
CA ASP A 227 -2.02 -45.75 -8.64
C ASP A 227 -3.27 -45.45 -9.50
N HIS A 228 -3.71 -44.19 -9.60
CA HIS A 228 -4.94 -43.83 -10.30
C HIS A 228 -4.68 -43.53 -11.78
N PRO A 229 -5.38 -44.16 -12.75
CA PRO A 229 -5.06 -44.05 -14.19
C PRO A 229 -5.18 -42.64 -14.80
N LYS A 230 -5.75 -41.67 -14.08
CA LYS A 230 -5.86 -40.28 -14.53
C LYS A 230 -4.59 -39.44 -14.27
N THR A 231 -3.69 -39.88 -13.38
CA THR A 231 -2.48 -39.12 -13.05
C THR A 231 -1.37 -39.25 -14.10
N GLY A 232 -1.39 -40.29 -14.94
CA GLY A 232 -0.42 -40.46 -16.05
C GLY A 232 -0.41 -39.27 -17.03
N TYR A 233 -1.59 -38.72 -17.34
CA TYR A 233 -1.72 -37.59 -18.28
C TYR A 233 -1.15 -36.26 -17.77
N LEU A 234 -1.00 -36.08 -16.46
CA LEU A 234 -0.47 -34.84 -15.88
C LEU A 234 1.03 -34.66 -16.11
N PHE A 235 1.77 -35.77 -16.24
CA PHE A 235 3.23 -35.74 -16.35
C PHE A 235 3.72 -35.96 -17.79
N GLU A 236 2.90 -36.53 -18.66
CA GLU A 236 3.27 -36.74 -20.08
C GLU A 236 3.13 -35.46 -20.93
N GLY A 237 2.20 -34.55 -20.59
CA GLY A 237 2.00 -33.29 -21.32
C GLY A 237 2.95 -32.15 -20.93
N ALA A 238 3.83 -32.35 -19.94
CA ALA A 238 4.73 -31.33 -19.39
C ALA A 238 6.21 -31.62 -19.70
N GLN A 239 6.50 -32.36 -20.78
CA GLN A 239 7.84 -32.36 -21.35
C GLN A 239 8.10 -31.01 -22.04
N PRO A 240 9.25 -30.37 -21.77
CA PRO A 240 9.57 -29.02 -22.28
C PRO A 240 9.70 -28.96 -23.80
#